data_AF-A0A1Z8QMV3-F1
#
_entry.id   AF-A0A1Z8QMV3-F1
#
_cell.length_a   1.000
_cell.length_b   1.000
_cell.length_c   1.000
_cell.angle_alpha   90.00
_cell.angle_beta   90.00
_cell.angle_gamma   90.00
#
_symmetry.space_group_name_H-M   'P 1'
#
loop_
_entity.id
_entity.type
_entity.pdbx_description
1 polymer ?
#
loop_
_entity_poly.entity_id
_entity_poly.type
_entity_poly.pdbx_seq_one_letter_code
_entity_poly.pdbx_strand_id
1 'polypeptide(L)'
;MKLPKRIRHKIENSRRNREALAQHKKWLESQGLDDKSLKKRLKNFKGYEIPKYERDPNLPQCSDKIPVGIGSKKERMQYSGKRKLLGIGMMHKSNLVPVWDEEGAKEISTMRRN
;
A
#
# COMPACT_ATOMS: atom_id res chain seq x y z
N MET A 1 6.80 13.75 4.61
CA MET A 1 8.21 14.17 4.40
C MET A 1 8.23 15.45 3.58
N LYS A 2 8.91 16.52 4.02
CA LYS A 2 9.06 17.75 3.21
C LYS A 2 10.20 17.54 2.21
N LEU A 3 9.92 17.71 0.92
CA LEU A 3 10.94 17.69 -0.13
C LEU A 3 11.93 18.84 0.08
N PRO A 4 13.24 18.64 -0.20
CA PRO A 4 14.23 19.70 -0.12
C PRO A 4 13.92 20.82 -1.13
N LYS A 5 14.30 22.05 -0.79
CA LYS A 5 14.11 23.21 -1.67
C LYS A 5 14.99 23.02 -2.93
N ARG A 6 14.38 23.14 -4.10
CA ARG A 6 15.08 23.09 -5.39
C ARG A 6 16.07 24.24 -5.50
N ILE A 7 17.37 23.93 -5.52
CA ILE A 7 18.45 24.90 -5.75
C ILE A 7 18.39 25.34 -7.21
N ARG A 8 18.35 26.67 -7.45
CA ARG A 8 18.39 27.26 -8.79
C ARG A 8 19.71 28.00 -8.96
N HIS A 9 20.57 27.52 -9.85
CA HIS A 9 21.78 28.25 -10.24
C HIS A 9 21.42 29.35 -11.24
N LYS A 10 21.83 30.58 -10.95
CA LYS A 10 21.67 31.71 -11.87
C LYS A 10 22.75 31.62 -12.94
N ILE A 11 22.34 31.39 -14.18
CA ILE A 11 23.25 31.39 -15.33
C ILE A 11 23.61 32.85 -15.66
N GLU A 12 24.89 33.12 -15.88
CA GLU A 12 25.37 34.46 -16.23
C GLU A 12 24.91 34.90 -17.63
N ASN A 13 24.68 36.20 -17.82
CA ASN A 13 24.22 36.77 -19.08
C ASN A 13 25.39 37.02 -20.06
N SER A 14 26.11 35.95 -20.40
CA SER A 14 27.22 35.96 -21.37
C SER A 14 26.71 36.11 -22.81
N ARG A 15 27.58 36.53 -23.74
CA ARG A 15 27.23 36.66 -25.17
C ARG A 15 26.71 35.34 -25.74
N ARG A 16 27.38 34.22 -25.43
CA ARG A 16 27.00 32.87 -25.84
C ARG A 16 25.59 32.49 -25.37
N ASN A 17 25.23 32.85 -24.14
CA ASN A 17 23.91 32.55 -23.60
C ASN A 17 22.81 33.38 -24.28
N ARG A 18 23.09 34.64 -24.65
CA ARG A 18 22.16 35.46 -25.43
C ARG A 18 21.91 34.89 -26.82
N GLU A 19 22.98 34.47 -27.50
CA GLU A 19 22.90 33.81 -28.81
C GLU A 19 22.08 32.51 -28.71
N ALA A 20 22.36 31.66 -27.73
CA ALA A 20 21.61 30.43 -27.48
C ALA A 20 20.13 30.69 -27.21
N LEU A 21 19.80 31.69 -26.38
CA LEU A 21 18.42 32.09 -26.11
C LEU A 21 17.72 32.62 -27.37
N ALA A 22 18.42 33.37 -28.23
CA ALA A 22 17.86 33.87 -29.48
C ALA A 22 17.58 32.72 -30.47
N GLN A 23 18.50 31.75 -30.59
CA GLN A 23 18.28 30.56 -31.41
C GLN A 23 17.12 29.71 -30.88
N HIS A 24 17.04 29.52 -29.57
CA HIS A 24 15.93 28.80 -28.94
C HIS A 24 14.58 29.48 -29.19
N LYS A 25 14.52 30.82 -29.11
CA LYS A 25 13.29 31.58 -29.43
C LYS A 25 12.87 31.39 -30.90
N LYS A 26 13.82 31.45 -31.83
CA LYS A 26 13.55 31.18 -33.26
C LYS A 26 13.04 29.76 -33.50
N TRP A 27 13.61 28.78 -32.80
CA TRP A 27 13.14 27.40 -32.85
C TRP A 27 11.73 27.25 -32.27
N LEU A 28 11.42 27.87 -31.13
CA LEU A 28 10.06 27.86 -30.59
C LEU A 28 9.04 28.49 -31.56
N GLU A 29 9.43 29.57 -32.23
CA GLU A 29 8.60 30.22 -33.25
C GLU A 29 8.38 29.30 -34.47
N SER A 30 9.42 28.60 -34.94
CA SER A 30 9.27 27.65 -36.06
C SER A 30 8.42 26.43 -35.71
N GLN A 31 8.41 26.00 -34.44
CA GLN A 31 7.51 24.96 -33.95
C GLN A 31 6.09 25.49 -33.64
N GLY A 32 5.88 26.81 -33.67
CA GLY A 32 4.61 27.45 -33.26
C GLY A 32 4.32 27.30 -31.76
N LEU A 33 5.36 27.15 -30.94
CA LEU A 33 5.34 27.15 -29.47
C LEU A 33 5.80 28.50 -28.90
N ASP A 34 5.76 29.57 -29.70
CA ASP A 34 6.03 30.91 -29.23
C ASP A 34 4.90 31.44 -28.32
N ASP A 35 5.24 32.37 -27.44
CA ASP A 35 4.30 32.92 -26.45
C ASP A 35 3.06 33.54 -27.10
N LYS A 36 3.16 34.10 -28.32
CA LYS A 36 2.02 34.74 -28.99
C LYS A 36 1.07 33.67 -29.54
N SER A 37 1.59 32.65 -30.22
CA SER A 37 0.80 31.52 -30.70
C SER A 37 0.16 30.75 -29.54
N LEU A 38 0.89 30.50 -28.45
CA LEU A 38 0.36 29.83 -27.27
C LEU A 38 -0.76 30.65 -26.62
N LYS A 39 -0.60 31.97 -26.45
CA LYS A 39 -1.68 32.84 -25.94
C LYS A 39 -2.90 32.85 -26.85
N LYS A 40 -2.72 32.84 -28.18
CA LYS A 40 -3.82 32.76 -29.14
C LYS A 40 -4.54 31.41 -29.06
N ARG A 41 -3.79 30.30 -29.00
CA ARG A 41 -4.34 28.94 -28.82
C ARG A 41 -5.13 28.85 -27.52
N LEU A 42 -4.58 29.36 -26.42
CA LEU A 42 -5.23 29.36 -25.11
C LEU A 42 -6.57 30.12 -25.12
N LYS A 43 -6.64 31.28 -25.80
CA LYS A 43 -7.91 32.03 -25.93
C LYS A 43 -9.00 31.25 -26.67
N ASN A 44 -8.62 30.45 -27.66
CA ASN A 44 -9.55 29.66 -28.47
C ASN A 44 -9.76 28.24 -27.91
N PHE A 45 -9.05 27.87 -26.84
CA PHE A 45 -9.10 26.52 -26.29
C PHE A 45 -10.39 26.34 -25.49
N LYS A 46 -11.31 25.55 -26.04
CA LYS A 46 -12.61 25.24 -25.41
C LYS A 46 -12.51 24.16 -24.32
N GLY A 47 -11.31 23.69 -23.99
CA GLY A 47 -11.11 22.53 -23.12
C GLY A 47 -11.09 21.22 -23.91
N TYR A 48 -10.91 20.12 -23.19
CA TYR A 48 -11.16 18.78 -23.72
C TYR A 48 -12.61 18.38 -23.39
N GLU A 49 -13.24 17.62 -24.28
CA GLU A 49 -14.51 16.97 -23.98
C GLU A 49 -14.25 15.85 -22.97
N ILE A 50 -14.46 16.15 -21.70
CA ILE A 50 -14.34 15.16 -20.63
C ILE A 50 -15.56 14.25 -20.73
N PRO A 51 -15.39 12.93 -20.88
CA PRO A 51 -16.52 12.02 -20.90
C PRO A 51 -17.27 12.10 -19.57
N LYS A 52 -18.60 11.96 -19.62
CA LYS A 52 -19.40 11.85 -18.40
C LYS A 52 -19.10 10.51 -17.75
N TYR A 53 -18.46 10.53 -16.58
CA TYR A 53 -18.18 9.33 -15.77
C TYR A 53 -19.41 8.89 -14.95
N GLU A 54 -20.59 8.96 -15.57
CA GLU A 54 -21.82 8.46 -14.95
C GLU A 54 -21.92 6.94 -15.17
N ARG A 55 -22.56 6.24 -14.24
CA ARG A 55 -22.80 4.80 -14.39
C ARG A 55 -23.77 4.59 -15.54
N ASP A 56 -23.38 3.79 -16.53
CA ASP A 56 -24.28 3.35 -17.59
C ASP A 56 -25.44 2.52 -17.00
N PRO A 57 -26.71 2.94 -17.17
CA PRO A 57 -27.87 2.19 -16.69
C PRO A 57 -28.00 0.78 -17.29
N ASN A 58 -27.37 0.53 -18.45
CA ASN A 58 -27.41 -0.78 -19.13
C ASN A 58 -26.36 -1.77 -18.60
N LEU A 59 -25.40 -1.33 -17.78
CA LEU A 59 -24.42 -2.21 -17.16
C LEU A 59 -24.99 -2.84 -15.88
N PRO A 60 -24.67 -4.12 -15.60
CA PRO A 60 -25.05 -4.74 -14.34
C PRO A 60 -24.44 -3.96 -13.17
N GLN A 61 -25.25 -3.70 -12.13
CA GLN A 61 -24.80 -2.95 -10.97
C GLN A 61 -23.79 -3.78 -10.16
N CYS A 62 -22.61 -3.21 -9.93
CA CYS A 62 -21.64 -3.78 -8.99
C CYS A 62 -22.25 -3.82 -7.57
N SER A 63 -21.91 -4.85 -6.80
CA SER A 63 -22.25 -4.92 -5.38
C SER A 63 -21.35 -3.96 -4.59
N ASP A 64 -21.57 -2.65 -4.73
CA ASP A 64 -20.88 -1.59 -3.97
C ASP A 64 -21.25 -1.62 -2.47
N LYS A 65 -22.07 -2.60 -2.06
CA LYS A 65 -22.46 -2.86 -0.68
C LYS A 65 -21.57 -3.95 -0.12
N ILE A 66 -20.78 -3.60 0.89
CA ILE A 66 -20.12 -4.61 1.73
C ILE A 66 -21.23 -5.45 2.37
N PRO A 67 -21.23 -6.79 2.18
CA PRO A 67 -22.25 -7.65 2.78
C PRO A 67 -22.12 -7.64 4.30
N VAL A 68 -22.86 -6.75 4.95
CA VAL A 68 -23.04 -6.74 6.40
C VAL A 68 -24.05 -7.83 6.76
N GLY A 69 -23.60 -8.85 7.51
CA GLY A 69 -24.50 -9.90 8.04
C GLY A 69 -24.50 -11.26 7.31
N ILE A 70 -23.66 -11.47 6.28
CA ILE A 70 -23.62 -12.75 5.54
C ILE A 70 -22.82 -13.85 6.28
N GLY A 71 -22.11 -13.52 7.36
CA GLY A 71 -21.45 -14.53 8.18
C GLY A 71 -21.36 -14.10 9.63
N SER A 72 -21.90 -14.92 10.55
CA SER A 72 -21.55 -14.83 11.96
C SER A 72 -20.03 -14.93 12.10
N LYS A 73 -19.42 -14.00 12.82
CA LYS A 73 -17.98 -14.03 13.09
C LYS A 73 -17.62 -15.40 13.66
N LYS A 74 -16.62 -16.07 13.07
CA LYS A 74 -16.09 -17.35 13.57
C LYS A 74 -15.84 -17.24 15.07
N GLU A 75 -16.34 -18.20 15.85
CA GLU A 75 -16.13 -18.24 17.29
C GLU A 75 -14.63 -18.24 17.62
N ARG A 76 -14.27 -17.50 18.66
CA ARG A 76 -12.88 -17.44 19.12
C ARG A 76 -12.54 -18.77 19.78
N MET A 77 -11.43 -19.37 19.39
CA MET A 77 -10.86 -20.54 20.09
C MET A 77 -10.29 -20.08 21.44
N GLN A 78 -11.16 -19.86 22.41
CA GLN A 78 -10.77 -19.49 23.78
C GLN A 78 -10.48 -20.77 24.56
N TYR A 79 -9.33 -20.81 25.23
CA TYR A 79 -9.00 -21.91 26.12
C TYR A 79 -10.04 -22.03 27.24
N SER A 80 -10.64 -23.22 27.40
CA SER A 80 -11.76 -23.46 28.31
C SER A 80 -11.35 -23.57 29.79
N GLY A 81 -10.05 -23.62 30.08
CA GLY A 81 -9.52 -23.77 31.45
C GLY A 81 -9.84 -25.09 32.15
N LYS A 82 -10.52 -26.03 31.47
CA LYS A 82 -10.92 -27.34 32.02
C LYS A 82 -9.72 -28.25 32.28
N ARG A 83 -8.70 -28.19 31.42
CA ARG A 83 -7.40 -28.81 31.69
C ARG A 83 -6.54 -27.74 32.34
N LYS A 84 -5.93 -28.04 33.47
CA LYS A 84 -4.94 -27.16 34.11
C LYS A 84 -3.59 -27.84 33.98
N LEU A 85 -2.56 -27.09 33.64
CA LEU A 85 -1.21 -27.64 33.60
C LEU A 85 -0.79 -27.97 35.03
N LEU A 86 -0.68 -29.24 35.36
CA LEU A 86 -0.19 -29.69 36.67
C LEU A 86 1.33 -29.49 36.75
N GLY A 87 2.04 -29.76 35.65
CA GLY A 87 3.48 -29.57 35.58
C GLY A 87 4.09 -30.04 34.26
N ILE A 88 5.41 -30.01 34.16
CA ILE A 88 6.17 -30.53 33.02
C ILE A 88 6.92 -31.77 33.50
N GLY A 89 6.64 -32.91 32.87
CA GLY A 89 7.33 -34.17 33.09
C GLY A 89 8.44 -34.38 32.07
N MET A 90 9.50 -35.11 32.43
CA MET A 90 10.55 -35.50 31.50
C MET A 90 10.38 -36.99 31.15
N MET A 91 10.01 -37.33 29.92
CA MET A 91 9.89 -38.74 29.51
C MET A 91 11.27 -39.36 29.22
N HIS A 92 12.19 -38.62 28.61
CA HIS A 92 13.60 -38.99 28.43
C HIS A 92 14.48 -37.74 28.54
N LYS A 93 15.82 -37.90 28.63
CA LYS A 93 16.79 -36.82 28.96
C LYS A 93 16.67 -35.52 28.14
N SER A 94 16.05 -35.56 26.97
CA SER A 94 15.85 -34.41 26.07
C SER A 94 14.38 -34.05 25.78
N ASN A 95 13.39 -34.80 26.27
CA ASN A 95 11.97 -34.52 26.02
C ASN A 95 11.21 -34.10 27.28
N LEU A 96 10.79 -32.84 27.28
CA LEU A 96 9.88 -32.26 28.26
C LEU A 96 8.45 -32.29 27.72
N VAL A 97 7.54 -32.90 28.46
CA VAL A 97 6.14 -33.13 28.07
C VAL A 97 5.21 -32.52 29.11
N PRO A 98 4.20 -31.71 28.72
CA PRO A 98 3.25 -31.12 29.66
C PRO A 98 2.29 -32.19 30.21
N VAL A 99 2.08 -32.18 31.53
CA VAL A 99 1.21 -33.10 32.25
C VAL A 99 -0.04 -32.36 32.72
N TRP A 100 -1.20 -32.90 32.37
CA TRP A 100 -2.50 -32.26 32.57
C TRP A 100 -3.33 -32.90 33.68
N ASP A 101 -3.04 -34.15 34.05
CA ASP A 101 -3.81 -34.95 35.02
C ASP A 101 -2.86 -35.86 35.83
N GLU A 102 -3.31 -36.36 36.99
CA GLU A 102 -2.49 -37.20 37.88
C GLU A 102 -2.07 -38.55 37.26
N GLU A 103 -2.91 -39.12 36.40
CA GLU A 103 -2.61 -40.38 35.70
C GLU A 103 -1.39 -40.23 34.78
N GLY A 104 -1.33 -39.15 34.00
CA GLY A 104 -0.18 -38.85 33.15
C GLY A 104 1.11 -38.60 33.96
N ALA A 105 0.99 -38.05 35.17
CA ALA A 105 2.14 -37.91 36.06
C ALA A 105 2.67 -39.27 36.53
N LYS A 106 1.77 -40.21 36.87
CA LYS A 106 2.12 -41.56 37.30
C LYS A 106 2.76 -42.36 36.17
N GLU A 107 2.22 -42.31 34.96
CA GLU A 107 2.76 -43.01 33.79
C GLU A 107 4.20 -42.56 33.46
N ILE A 108 4.44 -41.24 33.40
CA ILE A 108 5.79 -40.70 33.13
C ILE A 108 6.75 -41.10 34.26
N SER A 109 6.32 -41.09 35.51
CA SER A 109 7.17 -41.51 36.63
C SER A 109 7.51 -43.00 36.58
N THR A 110 6.60 -43.86 36.10
CA THR A 110 6.84 -45.30 35.96
C THR A 110 7.80 -45.58 34.81
N MET A 111 7.63 -44.93 33.65
CA MET A 111 8.54 -45.08 32.49
C MET A 111 9.97 -44.63 32.79
N ARG A 112 10.17 -43.69 33.73
CA ARG A 112 11.51 -43.27 34.16
C ARG A 112 12.19 -44.25 35.11
N ARG A 113 11.42 -45.08 35.81
CA ARG A 113 11.91 -45.97 36.88
C ARG A 113 12.19 -47.38 36.39
N ASN A 114 11.56 -47.80 35.29
CA ASN A 114 11.83 -49.06 34.60
C ASN A 114 12.93 -48.89 33.56
#